data_AF-A0A7S7JLY8-F1
#
_entry.id   AF-A0A7S7JLY8-F1
#
_cell.length_a   1.000
_cell.length_b   1.000
_cell.length_c   1.000
_cell.angle_alpha   90.00
_cell.angle_beta   90.00
_cell.angle_gamma   90.00
#
_symmetry.space_group_name_H-M   'P 1'
#
loop_
_entity.id
_entity.type
_entity.pdbx_description
1 polymer ?
#
loop_
_entity_poly.entity_id
_entity_poly.type
_entity_poly.pdbx_seq_one_letter_code
_entity_poly.pdbx_strand_id
1 'polypeptide(L)'
;MKRNQDVILCEGIFDVIAFYKFNIYNTIATLGTQLTPKHIDLLKQNAQKIIIAFDGDEAGITATYKIADMLTKQKLQVFIWHPPNGKDPDDFFQI
;
A
#
# COMPACT_ATOMS: atom_id res chain seq x y z
N MET A 1 12.95 19.77 -1.94
CA MET A 1 13.38 18.66 -2.82
C MET A 1 12.30 17.60 -2.76
N LYS A 2 11.44 17.49 -3.77
CA LYS A 2 10.40 16.43 -3.81
C LYS A 2 11.13 15.10 -3.86
N ARG A 3 11.03 14.29 -2.80
CA ARG A 3 11.52 12.91 -2.83
C ARG A 3 10.50 12.12 -3.65
N ASN A 4 10.75 12.00 -4.94
CA ASN A 4 10.11 11.04 -5.84
C ASN A 4 10.40 9.64 -5.30
N GLN A 5 9.62 9.20 -4.32
CA GLN A 5 9.77 7.89 -3.71
C GLN A 5 8.56 7.04 -4.06
N ASP A 6 8.81 5.75 -4.23
CA ASP A 6 7.77 4.74 -4.23
C ASP A 6 7.05 4.80 -2.87
N VAL A 7 5.76 4.52 -2.83
CA VAL A 7 4.98 4.41 -1.60
C VAL A 7 4.38 3.02 -1.52
N ILE A 8 4.54 2.35 -0.39
CA ILE A 8 3.88 1.09 -0.06
C ILE A 8 2.61 1.42 0.73
N LEU A 9 1.46 0.96 0.25
CA LEU A 9 0.16 1.17 0.87
C LEU A 9 -0.34 -0.15 1.45
N CYS A 10 -0.47 -0.18 2.78
CA CYS A 10 -0.95 -1.32 3.56
C CYS A 10 -2.35 -1.06 4.15
N GLU A 11 -2.98 -2.09 4.70
CA GLU A 11 -4.26 -1.97 5.39
C GLU A 11 -4.08 -1.46 6.83
N GLY A 12 -3.15 -2.09 7.56
CA GLY A 12 -2.97 -1.90 8.98
C GLY A 12 -1.70 -1.15 9.38
N ILE A 13 -1.71 -0.60 10.59
CA ILE A 13 -0.50 0.02 11.18
C ILE A 13 0.58 -1.03 11.50
N PHE A 14 0.19 -2.28 11.78
CA PHE A 14 1.12 -3.36 12.07
C PHE A 14 2.00 -3.69 10.87
N ASP A 15 1.43 -3.70 9.66
CA ASP A 15 2.20 -3.82 8.41
C ASP A 15 3.26 -2.72 8.30
N VAL A 16 2.88 -1.46 8.58
CA VAL A 16 3.81 -0.32 8.54
C VAL A 16 4.96 -0.53 9.52
N ILE A 17 4.67 -0.99 10.74
CA ILE A 17 5.67 -1.29 11.76
C ILE A 17 6.57 -2.45 11.31
N ALA A 18 6.00 -3.48 10.68
CA ALA A 18 6.72 -4.61 10.14
C ALA A 18 7.70 -4.17 9.05
N PHE A 19 7.25 -3.44 8.02
CA PHE A 19 8.13 -2.84 7.01
C PHE A 19 9.22 -1.95 7.62
N TYR A 20 8.86 -1.14 8.64
CA TYR A 20 9.82 -0.28 9.34
C TYR A 20 10.96 -1.06 10.00
N LYS A 21 10.66 -2.20 10.65
CA LYS A 21 11.68 -3.10 11.24
C LYS A 21 12.68 -3.62 10.22
N PHE A 22 12.29 -3.69 8.94
CA PHE A 22 13.15 -4.11 7.81
C PHE A 22 13.75 -2.92 7.05
N ASN A 23 13.78 -1.73 7.66
CA ASN A 23 14.31 -0.50 7.09
C ASN A 23 13.59 -0.01 5.82
N ILE A 24 12.32 -0.38 5.66
CA ILE A 24 11.45 0.09 4.59
C ILE A 24 10.54 1.18 5.17
N TYR A 25 10.91 2.43 4.94
CA TYR A 25 10.30 3.59 5.61
C TYR A 25 9.23 4.30 4.78
N ASN A 26 9.08 3.94 3.51
CA ASN A 26 8.14 4.53 2.57
C ASN A 26 6.78 3.81 2.58
N THR A 27 6.34 3.37 3.76
CA THR A 27 5.11 2.59 3.95
C THR A 27 4.07 3.41 4.72
N ILE A 28 2.81 3.36 4.27
CA ILE A 28 1.66 4.02 4.88
C ILE A 28 0.48 3.05 4.95
N ALA A 29 -0.51 3.34 5.80
CA ALA A 29 -1.70 2.50 5.96
C ALA A 29 -3.02 3.28 5.82
N THR A 30 -4.08 2.61 5.40
CA THR A 30 -5.44 3.18 5.30
C THR A 30 -6.22 3.11 6.62
N LEU A 31 -5.77 2.29 7.59
CA LEU A 31 -6.37 2.13 8.92
C LEU A 31 -7.88 1.81 8.88
N GLY A 32 -8.27 0.89 7.99
CA GLY A 32 -9.66 0.43 7.86
C GLY A 32 -10.61 1.44 7.21
N THR A 33 -10.09 2.46 6.53
CA THR A 33 -10.90 3.45 5.81
C THR A 33 -10.75 3.32 4.29
N GLN A 34 -11.81 3.62 3.54
CA GLN A 34 -11.70 3.75 2.09
C GLN A 34 -10.84 4.97 1.74
N LEU A 35 -10.01 4.85 0.70
CA LEU A 35 -9.27 5.98 0.15
C LEU A 35 -10.22 7.12 -0.23
N THR A 36 -9.94 8.30 0.32
CA THR A 36 -10.69 9.51 0.02
C THR A 36 -10.01 10.29 -1.11
N PRO A 37 -10.72 11.20 -1.80
CA PRO A 37 -10.09 12.11 -2.77
C PRO A 37 -8.88 12.87 -2.19
N LYS A 38 -8.95 13.27 -0.91
CA LYS A 38 -7.83 13.92 -0.22
C LYS A 38 -6.61 13.02 -0.11
N HIS A 39 -6.78 11.72 0.16
CA HIS A 39 -5.68 10.76 0.18
C HIS A 39 -5.04 10.62 -1.21
N ILE A 40 -5.87 10.57 -2.26
CA ILE A 40 -5.39 10.49 -3.64
C ILE A 40 -4.58 11.74 -4.02
N ASP A 41 -5.02 12.93 -3.63
CA ASP A 41 -4.30 14.17 -3.91
C ASP A 41 -2.93 14.20 -3.20
N LEU A 42 -2.88 13.71 -1.96
CA LEU A 42 -1.60 13.55 -1.24
C LEU A 42 -0.69 12.54 -1.95
N LEU A 43 -1.23 11.41 -2.42
CA LEU A 43 -0.47 10.42 -3.18
C LEU A 43 0.07 11.01 -4.49
N LYS A 44 -0.73 11.77 -5.25
CA LYS A 44 -0.28 12.45 -6.48
C LYS A 44 0.86 13.44 -6.25
N GLN A 45 0.86 14.11 -5.10
CA GLN A 45 1.87 15.11 -4.79
C GLN A 45 3.20 14.51 -4.32
N ASN A 46 3.16 13.30 -3.72
CA ASN A 46 4.27 12.74 -2.97
C ASN A 46 4.78 11.37 -3.48
N ALA A 47 3.99 10.63 -4.26
CA ALA A 47 4.35 9.29 -4.75
C ALA A 47 4.55 9.30 -6.27
N GLN A 48 5.69 8.75 -6.72
CA GLN A 48 5.88 8.46 -8.15
C GLN A 48 5.19 7.16 -8.55
N LYS A 49 5.24 6.19 -7.63
CA LYS A 49 4.73 4.83 -7.80
C LYS A 49 4.08 4.38 -6.50
N ILE A 50 2.96 3.69 -6.60
CA ILE A 50 2.22 3.16 -5.47
C ILE A 50 2.27 1.63 -5.55
N ILE A 51 2.71 0.98 -4.48
CA ILE A 51 2.75 -0.47 -4.33
C ILE A 51 1.68 -0.82 -3.30
N ILE A 52 0.63 -1.55 -3.70
CA ILE A 52 -0.38 -2.04 -2.77
C ILE A 52 0.13 -3.34 -2.17
N ALA A 53 0.20 -3.39 -0.84
CA ALA A 53 0.65 -4.52 -0.04
C ALA A 53 -0.41 -4.82 1.02
N PHE A 54 -1.54 -5.34 0.57
CA PHE A 54 -2.70 -5.71 1.38
C PHE A 54 -2.66 -7.21 1.68
N ASP A 55 -3.57 -7.66 2.53
CA ASP A 55 -3.62 -9.04 2.98
C ASP A 55 -3.90 -9.99 1.81
N GLY A 56 -3.33 -11.20 1.89
CA GLY A 56 -3.47 -12.23 0.87
C GLY A 56 -4.82 -12.94 0.83
N ASP A 57 -5.77 -12.55 1.67
CA ASP A 57 -7.11 -13.16 1.72
C ASP A 57 -8.05 -12.61 0.63
N GLU A 58 -9.25 -13.21 0.49
CA GLU A 58 -10.21 -12.78 -0.54
C GLU A 58 -10.65 -11.31 -0.38
N ALA A 59 -10.72 -10.81 0.86
CA ALA A 59 -11.14 -9.45 1.15
C ALA A 59 -10.03 -8.45 0.76
N GLY A 60 -8.79 -8.72 1.15
CA GLY A 60 -7.60 -7.93 0.81
C GLY A 60 -7.32 -7.92 -0.69
N ILE A 61 -7.49 -9.04 -1.38
CA ILE A 61 -7.39 -9.12 -2.85
C ILE A 61 -8.48 -8.25 -3.51
N THR A 62 -9.73 -8.35 -3.05
CA THR A 62 -10.84 -7.55 -3.61
C THR A 62 -10.62 -6.06 -3.37
N ALA A 63 -10.17 -5.68 -2.16
CA ALA A 63 -9.85 -4.32 -1.80
C ALA A 63 -8.67 -3.77 -2.65
N THR A 64 -7.65 -4.58 -2.87
CA THR A 64 -6.49 -4.27 -3.72
C THR A 64 -6.93 -3.87 -5.11
N TYR A 65 -7.74 -4.69 -5.80
CA TYR A 65 -8.19 -4.37 -7.15
C TYR A 65 -9.07 -3.14 -7.22
N LYS A 66 -9.95 -2.93 -6.22
CA LYS A 66 -10.80 -1.74 -6.13
C LYS A 66 -9.96 -0.47 -6.00
N ILE A 67 -8.92 -0.50 -5.17
CA ILE A 67 -8.00 0.63 -4.98
C ILE A 67 -7.14 0.84 -6.22
N ALA A 68 -6.62 -0.23 -6.82
CA ALA A 68 -5.82 -0.15 -8.04
C ALA A 68 -6.60 0.51 -9.18
N ASP A 69 -7.86 0.12 -9.41
CA ASP A 69 -8.74 0.75 -10.39
C ASP A 69 -8.96 2.25 -10.10
N MET A 70 -9.22 2.60 -8.83
CA MET A 70 -9.38 4.00 -8.42
C MET A 70 -8.13 4.85 -8.68
N LEU A 71 -6.95 4.35 -8.34
CA LEU A 71 -5.68 5.06 -8.48
C LEU A 71 -5.23 5.15 -9.95
N THR A 72 -5.41 4.08 -10.74
CA THR A 72 -5.07 4.06 -12.17
C THR A 72 -5.96 4.99 -12.99
N LYS A 73 -7.26 5.11 -12.68
CA LYS A 73 -8.16 6.13 -13.25
C LYS A 73 -7.68 7.55 -13.02
N GLN A 74 -6.89 7.76 -11.97
CA GLN A 74 -6.27 9.04 -11.63
C GLN A 74 -4.87 9.22 -12.26
N LYS A 75 -4.48 8.32 -13.18
CA LYS A 75 -3.19 8.28 -13.89
C LYS A 75 -1.98 8.08 -12.97
N LEU A 76 -2.19 7.49 -11.79
CA LEU A 76 -1.10 7.08 -10.91
C LEU A 76 -0.51 5.75 -11.38
N GLN A 77 0.80 5.58 -11.21
CA GLN A 77 1.47 4.31 -11.49
C GLN A 77 1.28 3.38 -10.29
N VAL A 78 0.60 2.25 -10.50
CA VAL A 78 0.23 1.31 -9.44
C VAL A 78 0.83 -0.06 -9.72
N PHE A 79 1.39 -0.67 -8.68
CA PHE A 79 1.85 -2.05 -8.64
C PHE A 79 1.16 -2.76 -7.48
N ILE A 80 1.01 -4.07 -7.61
CA ILE A 80 0.47 -4.92 -6.55
C ILE A 80 1.60 -5.85 -6.13
N TRP A 81 1.85 -5.91 -4.83
CA TRP A 81 2.75 -6.91 -4.24
C TRP A 81 1.89 -7.96 -3.54
N HIS A 82 2.15 -9.22 -3.88
CA HIS A 82 1.55 -10.36 -3.23
C HIS A 82 2.59 -11.05 -2.35
N PRO A 83 2.34 -11.20 -1.05
CA PRO A 83 3.21 -11.96 -0.18
C PRO A 83 3.28 -13.44 -0.65
N PRO A 84 4.45 -14.09 -0.56
CA PRO A 84 4.57 -15.51 -0.85
C PRO A 84 3.62 -16.33 0.04
N ASN A 85 2.99 -17.36 -0.54
CA ASN A 85 2.08 -18.28 0.15
C ASN A 85 0.78 -17.64 0.71
N GLY A 86 0.39 -16.45 0.24
CA GLY A 86 -0.87 -15.81 0.65
C GLY A 86 -0.89 -15.32 2.10
N LYS A 87 0.30 -15.15 2.71
CA LYS A 87 0.44 -14.50 4.01
C LYS A 87 0.04 -13.02 3.94
N ASP A 88 -0.20 -12.39 5.08
CA ASP A 88 -0.26 -10.93 5.17
C ASP A 88 1.17 -10.33 5.26
N PRO A 89 1.34 -9.00 5.09
CA PRO A 89 2.66 -8.37 5.18
C PRO A 89 3.32 -8.57 6.54
N ASP A 90 2.58 -8.43 7.65
CA ASP A 90 3.13 -8.62 9.00
C ASP A 90 3.68 -10.04 9.20
N ASP A 91 2.93 -11.10 8.87
CA ASP A 91 3.34 -12.51 8.93
C ASP A 91 4.56 -12.82 8.04
N PHE A 92 4.74 -12.08 6.94
CA PHE A 92 5.91 -12.23 6.09
C PHE A 92 7.17 -11.64 6.75
N PHE A 93 7.03 -10.51 7.44
CA PHE A 93 8.14 -9.80 8.07
C PHE A 93 8.37 -10.22 9.55
N GLN A 94 7.50 -11.01 10.17
CA GLN A 94 7.69 -11.52 11.55
C GLN A 94 8.77 -12.63 11.71
N ILE A 95 9.84 -12.66 10.90
CA ILE A 95 10.92 -13.68 10.98
C ILE A 95 11.36 -13.96 12.43
#